data_AF-A0A1I1NTT6-F1
#
_entry.id   AF-A0A1I1NTT6-F1
#
_cell.length_a   1.000
_cell.length_b   1.000
_cell.length_c   1.000
_cell.angle_alpha   90.00
_cell.angle_beta   90.00
_cell.angle_gamma   90.00
#
_symmetry.space_group_name_H-M   'P 1'
#
loop_
_entity.id
_entity.type
_entity.pdbx_description
1 polymer ?
#
loop_
_entity_poly.entity_id
_entity_poly.type
_entity_poly.pdbx_seq_one_letter_code
_entity_poly.pdbx_strand_id
1 'polypeptide(L)'
;MQLELFEREQIGQAELERMMSEIRHAYWHLRNLRKVSWNNARRRREYRKVAVHKKRLLIAGVDKREILDLLACCRQKCSARKHPFKPCKYCR
;
A
#
# COMPACT_ATOMS: atom_id res chain seq x y z
N MET A 1 -34.70 -6.80 11.25
CA MET A 1 -33.49 -5.97 11.42
C MET A 1 -32.92 -5.71 10.04
N GLN A 2 -33.37 -4.63 9.38
CA GLN A 2 -32.80 -4.20 8.11
C GLN A 2 -31.40 -3.68 8.38
N LEU A 3 -30.39 -4.39 7.88
CA LEU A 3 -29.05 -3.86 7.81
C LEU A 3 -29.08 -2.79 6.71
N GLU A 4 -29.20 -1.53 7.12
CA GLU A 4 -28.95 -0.38 6.27
C GLU A 4 -27.61 -0.63 5.56
N LEU A 5 -27.67 -0.92 4.27
CA LEU A 5 -26.52 -0.99 3.39
C LEU A 5 -25.94 0.42 3.36
N PHE A 6 -25.07 0.75 4.31
CA PHE A 6 -24.23 1.93 4.22
C PHE A 6 -23.67 1.94 2.80
N GLU A 7 -24.07 2.93 2.01
CA GLU A 7 -23.50 3.18 0.70
C GLU A 7 -22.00 3.29 0.93
N ARG A 8 -21.28 2.22 0.60
CA ARG A 8 -19.83 2.21 0.71
C ARG A 8 -19.36 3.38 -0.12
N GLU A 9 -18.57 4.25 0.49
CA GLU A 9 -17.99 5.40 -0.20
C GLU A 9 -17.34 4.88 -1.49
N GLN A 10 -17.98 5.14 -2.64
CA GLN A 10 -17.55 4.57 -3.91
C GLN A 10 -16.32 5.37 -4.35
N ILE A 11 -15.15 4.86 -3.98
CA ILE A 11 -13.89 5.44 -4.39
C ILE A 11 -13.74 5.24 -5.90
N GLY A 12 -13.56 6.34 -6.63
CA GLY A 12 -13.32 6.26 -8.07
C GLY A 12 -12.06 5.44 -8.39
N GLN A 13 -12.06 4.75 -9.52
CA GLN A 13 -10.95 3.88 -9.95
C GLN A 13 -9.59 4.58 -9.94
N ALA A 14 -9.53 5.85 -10.35
CA ALA A 14 -8.29 6.64 -10.35
C ALA A 14 -7.77 6.91 -8.92
N GLU A 15 -8.67 7.10 -7.96
CA GLU A 15 -8.29 7.32 -6.57
C GLU A 15 -7.86 6.02 -5.88
N LEU A 16 -8.52 4.91 -6.22
CA LEU A 16 -8.08 3.57 -5.84
C LEU A 16 -6.64 3.32 -6.29
N GLU A 17 -6.35 3.53 -7.58
CA GLU A 17 -5.01 3.35 -8.15
C GLU A 17 -3.96 4.25 -7.49
N ARG A 18 -4.31 5.52 -7.24
CA ARG A 18 -3.44 6.47 -6.53
C ARG A 18 -3.09 5.96 -5.13
N MET A 19 -4.09 5.58 -4.34
CA MET A 19 -3.87 5.08 -2.98
C MET A 19 -3.06 3.78 -2.96
N MET A 20 -3.30 2.88 -3.92
CA MET A 20 -2.51 1.65 -4.06
C MET A 20 -1.06 1.95 -4.45
N SER A 21 -0.81 2.95 -5.29
CA SER A 21 0.54 3.42 -5.63
C SER A 21 1.26 4.02 -4.41
N GLU A 22 0.59 4.85 -3.62
CA GLU A 22 1.13 5.45 -2.40
C GLU A 22 1.50 4.40 -1.35
N ILE A 23 0.65 3.39 -1.16
CA ILE A 23 0.93 2.24 -0.29
C ILE A 23 2.18 1.50 -0.78
N ARG A 24 2.28 1.20 -2.09
CA ARG A 24 3.46 0.54 -2.68
C ARG A 24 4.74 1.36 -2.44
N HIS A 25 4.69 2.68 -2.63
CA HIS A 25 5.82 3.58 -2.38
C HIS A 25 6.25 3.60 -0.91
N ALA A 26 5.31 3.72 0.02
CA ALA A 26 5.60 3.71 1.45
C ALA A 26 6.27 2.40 1.89
N TYR A 27 5.80 1.25 1.38
CA TYR A 27 6.43 -0.04 1.65
C TYR A 27 7.82 -0.18 1.02
N TRP A 28 8.01 0.35 -0.18
CA TRP A 28 9.35 0.39 -0.80
C TRP A 28 10.31 1.23 0.05
N HIS A 29 9.88 2.38 0.54
CA HIS A 29 10.68 3.21 1.46
C HIS A 29 10.98 2.45 2.75
N LEU A 30 9.99 1.86 3.41
CA LEU A 30 10.17 1.07 4.63
C LEU A 30 11.17 -0.08 4.43
N ARG A 31 11.13 -0.74 3.27
CA ARG A 31 12.04 -1.84 2.93
C ARG A 31 13.48 -1.38 2.73
N ASN A 32 13.69 -0.27 2.01
CA ASN A 32 15.04 0.21 1.69
C ASN A 32 15.63 1.10 2.80
N LEU A 33 14.83 1.48 3.78
CA LEU A 33 15.31 2.22 4.93
C LEU A 33 16.22 1.34 5.79
N ARG A 34 17.46 1.79 6.03
CA ARG A 34 18.39 1.11 6.93
C ARG A 34 17.79 0.99 8.33
N LYS A 35 17.94 -0.18 8.96
CA LYS A 35 17.50 -0.45 10.34
C LYS A 35 18.46 0.20 11.33
N VAL A 36 18.32 1.51 11.52
CA VAL A 36 19.12 2.33 12.43
C VAL A 36 18.20 3.25 13.23
N SER A 37 18.59 3.61 14.46
CA SER A 37 17.74 4.30 15.44
C SER A 37 17.21 5.65 14.95
N TRP A 38 18.02 6.45 14.26
CA TRP A 38 17.60 7.75 13.70
C TRP A 38 16.51 7.64 12.61
N ASN A 39 16.34 6.46 12.01
CA ASN A 39 15.33 6.22 10.97
C ASN A 39 13.96 5.87 11.56
N ASN A 40 13.84 5.73 12.89
CA ASN A 40 12.59 5.37 13.57
C ASN A 40 11.46 6.36 13.28
N ALA A 41 11.77 7.67 13.30
CA ALA A 41 10.79 8.70 12.98
C ALA A 41 10.27 8.56 11.54
N ARG A 42 11.17 8.32 10.59
CA ARG A 42 10.80 8.10 9.18
C ARG A 42 9.97 6.83 8.99
N ARG A 43 10.32 5.72 9.67
CA ARG A 43 9.49 4.50 9.68
C ARG A 43 8.08 4.78 10.16
N ARG A 44 7.94 5.48 11.29
CA ARG A 44 6.62 5.83 11.84
C ARG A 44 5.79 6.67 10.88
N ARG A 45 6.41 7.63 10.18
CA ARG A 45 5.72 8.43 9.15
C ARG A 45 5.19 7.56 8.02
N GLU A 46 6.00 6.66 7.48
CA GLU A 46 5.56 5.76 6.40
C GLU A 46 4.47 4.79 6.87
N TYR A 47 4.57 4.25 8.09
CA TYR A 47 3.50 3.41 8.66
C TYR A 47 2.18 4.18 8.85
N ARG A 48 2.24 5.45 9.26
CA ARG A 48 1.04 6.29 9.39
C ARG A 48 0.35 6.52 8.04
N LYS A 49 1.11 6.81 6.98
CA LYS A 49 0.58 6.95 5.62
C LYS A 49 -0.16 5.67 5.19
N VAL A 50 0.50 4.52 5.34
CA VAL A 50 -0.11 3.21 5.01
C VAL A 50 -1.39 2.97 5.82
N ALA A 51 -1.40 3.30 7.11
CA ALA A 51 -2.58 3.12 7.95
C ALA A 51 -3.78 3.94 7.48
N VAL A 52 -3.55 5.19 7.05
CA VAL A 52 -4.61 6.07 6.53
C VAL A 52 -5.20 5.50 5.24
N HIS A 53 -4.37 5.16 4.25
CA HIS A 53 -4.85 4.61 2.99
C HIS A 53 -5.53 3.26 3.17
N LYS A 54 -4.96 2.38 4.00
CA LYS A 54 -5.56 1.08 4.31
C LYS A 54 -6.94 1.24 4.94
N LYS A 55 -7.13 2.19 5.87
CA LYS A 55 -8.44 2.45 6.47
C LYS A 55 -9.46 2.88 5.41
N ARG A 56 -9.09 3.81 4.51
CA ARG A 56 -9.96 4.27 3.41
C ARG A 56 -10.35 3.14 2.47
N LEU A 57 -9.39 2.31 2.07
CA LEU A 57 -9.63 1.15 1.20
C LEU A 57 -10.58 0.13 1.85
N LEU A 58 -10.42 -0.14 3.14
CA LEU A 58 -11.32 -1.05 3.86
C LEU A 58 -12.74 -0.49 3.97
N ILE A 59 -12.89 0.83 4.18
CA ILE A 59 -14.21 1.50 4.21
C ILE A 59 -14.89 1.42 2.83
N ALA A 60 -14.12 1.56 1.76
CA ALA A 60 -14.59 1.37 0.39
C ALA A 60 -14.95 -0.08 0.04
N GLY A 61 -14.72 -1.03 0.95
CA GLY A 61 -15.02 -2.44 0.75
C GLY A 61 -13.97 -3.21 -0.04
N VAL A 62 -12.75 -2.68 -0.19
CA VAL A 62 -11.63 -3.43 -0.77
C VAL A 62 -11.18 -4.49 0.22
N ASP A 63 -11.04 -5.72 -0.27
CA ASP A 63 -10.67 -6.83 0.58
C ASP A 63 -9.24 -6.70 1.11
N LYS A 64 -9.05 -7.13 2.37
CA LYS A 64 -7.71 -7.17 2.98
C LYS A 64 -6.75 -8.04 2.15
N ARG A 65 -7.24 -9.10 1.52
CA ARG A 65 -6.46 -10.00 0.66
C ARG A 65 -5.90 -9.24 -0.55
N GLU A 66 -6.75 -8.47 -1.21
CA GLU A 66 -6.41 -7.68 -2.40
C GLU A 66 -5.32 -6.63 -2.10
N ILE A 67 -5.44 -5.94 -0.96
CA ILE A 67 -4.41 -5.01 -0.48
C ILE A 67 -3.07 -5.73 -0.24
N LEU A 68 -3.10 -6.96 0.30
CA LEU A 68 -1.90 -7.73 0.56
C LEU A 68 -1.28 -8.30 -0.73
N ASP A 69 -2.08 -8.66 -1.71
CA ASP A 69 -1.63 -9.17 -3.01
C ASP A 69 -0.94 -8.06 -3.82
N LEU A 70 -1.41 -6.82 -3.73
CA LEU A 70 -0.71 -5.65 -4.28
C LEU A 70 0.66 -5.42 -3.63
N LEU A 71 0.78 -5.76 -2.36
CA LEU A 71 2.03 -5.70 -1.61
C LEU A 71 2.91 -6.94 -1.83
N ALA A 72 2.45 -7.97 -2.52
CA ALA A 72 3.21 -9.19 -2.73
C ALA A 72 4.56 -8.88 -3.39
N CYS A 73 4.59 -8.02 -4.40
CA CYS A 73 5.84 -7.63 -5.07
C CYS A 73 6.77 -6.82 -4.15
N CYS A 74 6.24 -5.89 -3.33
CA CYS A 74 7.03 -5.15 -2.36
C CYS A 74 7.58 -6.03 -1.23
N ARG A 75 6.80 -7.02 -0.77
CA ARG A 75 7.17 -7.98 0.29
C ARG A 75 8.12 -9.08 -0.20
N GLN A 76 8.01 -9.53 -1.44
CA GLN A 76 8.87 -10.58 -2.04
C GLN A 76 10.24 -10.08 -2.52
N LYS A 77 10.71 -8.94 -1.99
CA LYS A 77 12.00 -8.37 -2.35
C LYS A 77 12.17 -7.98 -3.84
N CYS A 78 11.11 -7.59 -4.54
CA CYS A 78 11.19 -7.16 -5.95
C CYS A 78 12.36 -6.21 -6.27
N SER A 79 13.05 -6.47 -7.39
CA SER A 79 14.16 -5.69 -7.93
C SER A 79 13.77 -4.79 -9.11
N ALA A 80 12.48 -4.58 -9.40
CA ALA A 80 12.05 -3.75 -10.53
C ALA A 80 12.59 -2.32 -10.49
N ARG A 81 12.91 -1.80 -9.30
CA ARG A 81 13.56 -0.50 -9.11
C ARG A 81 15.05 -0.59 -8.74
N LYS A 82 15.66 -1.79 -8.80
CA LYS A 82 17.09 -2.00 -8.57
C LYS A 82 17.75 -2.43 -9.88
N HIS A 83 18.95 -1.94 -10.14
CA HIS A 83 19.71 -2.42 -11.29
C HIS A 83 20.21 -3.85 -11.05
N PRO A 84 20.12 -4.76 -12.04
CA PRO A 84 19.46 -4.59 -13.33
C PRO A 84 17.93 -4.62 -13.21
N PHE A 85 17.25 -3.67 -13.86
CA PHE A 85 15.81 -3.50 -13.75
C PHE A 85 15.09 -4.73 -14.34
N LYS A 86 14.37 -5.48 -13.49
CA LYS A 86 13.55 -6.62 -13.92
C LYS A 86 12.07 -6.27 -13.78
N PRO A 87 11.25 -6.37 -14.85
CA PRO A 87 9.84 -6.05 -14.76
C PRO A 87 9.13 -6.97 -13.75
N CYS A 88 8.40 -6.38 -12.79
CA CYS A 88 7.54 -7.14 -11.89
C CYS A 88 6.10 -7.02 -12.36
N LYS A 89 5.39 -8.15 -12.41
CA LYS A 89 3.96 -8.24 -12.77
C LYS A 89 3.08 -7.25 -11.99
N TYR A 90 3.48 -6.90 -10.77
CA TYR A 90 2.74 -6.01 -9.87
C TYR A 90 3.36 -4.60 -9.69
N CYS A 91 4.51 -4.30 -10.35
CA CYS A 91 5.10 -2.95 -10.36
C CYS A 91 4.73 -2.13 -11.60
N ARG A 92 3.82 -2.62 -12.44
CA ARG A 92 3.19 -1.82 -13.48
C ARG A 92 2.31 -0.72 -12.86
#